data_AF-A0A6L3X1A9-F1
#
_entry.id   AF-A0A6L3X1A9-F1
#
_cell.length_a   1.000
_cell.length_b   1.000
_cell.length_c   1.000
_cell.angle_alpha   90.00
_cell.angle_beta   90.00
_cell.angle_gamma   90.00
#
_symmetry.space_group_name_H-M   'P 1'
#
loop_
_entity.id
_entity.type
_entity.pdbx_description
1 polymer ?
#
loop_
_entity_poly.entity_id
_entity_poly.type
_entity_poly.pdbx_seq_one_letter_code
_entity_poly.pdbx_strand_id
1 'polypeptide(L)'
;VLVPGDRYAQMRNVYFIPSALALKNWLEKCGFVDVRIADVCVTSVEEQRRTDWMITESLEQFLDPDDHSKTIEGYPAPMRAVLIATKP
;
A
#
# COMPACT_ATOMS: atom_id res chain seq x y z
N VAL A 1 -10.83 -1.43 -6.63
CA VAL A 1 -10.00 -0.27 -6.22
C VAL A 1 -10.59 0.24 -4.94
N LEU A 2 -9.79 0.35 -3.88
CA LEU A 2 -10.20 0.96 -2.62
C LEU A 2 -9.97 2.47 -2.71
N VAL A 3 -10.97 3.25 -2.29
CA VAL A 3 -10.85 4.68 -2.02
C VAL A 3 -11.27 4.87 -0.56
N PRO A 4 -10.34 5.07 0.36
CA PRO A 4 -10.67 5.19 1.78
C PRO A 4 -11.43 6.50 2.05
N GLY A 5 -12.08 6.57 3.22
CA GLY A 5 -12.68 7.80 3.73
C GLY A 5 -11.64 8.81 4.19
N ASP A 6 -11.78 9.34 5.40
CA ASP A 6 -10.89 10.41 5.90
C ASP A 6 -9.42 9.97 6.03
N ARG A 7 -9.20 8.70 6.38
CA ARG A 7 -7.86 8.14 6.65
C ARG A 7 -7.73 6.69 6.20
N TYR A 8 -6.49 6.31 5.89
CA TYR A 8 -6.05 4.93 5.70
C TYR A 8 -4.69 4.76 6.39
N ALA A 9 -4.60 3.86 7.37
CA ALA A 9 -3.40 3.69 8.19
C ALA A 9 -2.89 5.04 8.75
N GLN A 10 -3.83 5.83 9.31
CA GLN A 10 -3.67 7.20 9.81
C GLN A 10 -3.28 8.27 8.78
N MET A 11 -2.95 7.93 7.54
CA MET A 11 -2.59 8.90 6.50
C MET A 11 -3.83 9.65 6.00
N ARG A 12 -3.72 10.98 5.90
CA ARG A 12 -4.73 11.83 5.24
C ARG A 12 -4.47 11.89 3.74
N ASN A 13 -5.48 12.27 2.96
CA ASN A 13 -5.39 12.50 1.51
C ASN A 13 -4.93 11.26 0.72
N VAL A 14 -5.37 10.07 1.15
CA VAL A 14 -5.18 8.83 0.40
C VAL A 14 -6.35 8.67 -0.57
N TYR A 15 -6.06 8.59 -1.87
CA TYR A 15 -7.08 8.54 -2.92
C TYR A 15 -7.30 7.11 -3.43
N PHE A 16 -6.46 6.64 -4.36
CA PHE A 16 -6.67 5.34 -5.02
C PHE A 16 -5.67 4.30 -4.53
N ILE A 17 -6.20 3.20 -3.99
CA ILE A 17 -5.45 1.96 -3.71
C ILE A 17 -6.00 0.88 -4.66
N PRO A 18 -5.45 0.75 -5.89
CA PRO A 18 -5.86 -0.27 -6.83
C PRO A 18 -5.31 -1.66 -6.42
N SER A 19 -5.92 -2.73 -6.93
CA SER A 19 -5.23 -4.02 -6.95
C SER A 19 -4.04 -3.95 -7.92
N ALA A 20 -3.03 -4.80 -7.74
CA ALA A 20 -1.87 -4.84 -8.64
C ALA A 20 -2.29 -5.05 -10.11
N LEU A 21 -3.32 -5.88 -10.36
CA LEU A 21 -3.89 -6.08 -11.69
C LEU A 21 -4.59 -4.83 -12.25
N ALA A 22 -5.32 -4.09 -11.41
CA ALA A 22 -5.93 -2.83 -11.84
C ALA A 22 -4.87 -1.77 -12.19
N LEU A 23 -3.80 -1.66 -11.39
CA LEU A 23 -2.70 -0.74 -11.66
C LEU A 23 -1.92 -1.13 -12.92
N LYS A 24 -1.71 -2.43 -13.16
CA LYS A 24 -1.15 -2.94 -14.42
C LYS A 24 -1.98 -2.46 -15.62
N ASN A 25 -3.30 -2.68 -15.57
CA ASN A 25 -4.21 -2.25 -16.64
C ASN A 25 -4.20 -0.72 -16.84
N TRP A 26 -4.01 0.05 -15.77
CA TRP A 26 -3.89 1.51 -15.87
C TRP A 26 -2.60 1.94 -16.57
N LEU A 27 -1.47 1.30 -16.28
CA LEU A 27 -0.20 1.56 -16.99
C LEU A 27 -0.33 1.27 -18.49
N GLU A 28 -0.94 0.15 -18.85
CA GLU A 28 -1.21 -0.21 -20.25
C GLU A 28 -2.10 0.86 -20.93
N LYS A 29 -3.15 1.32 -20.25
CA LYS A 29 -4.01 2.41 -20.75
C LYS A 29 -3.28 3.75 -20.88
N CYS A 30 -2.27 4.01 -20.05
CA CYS A 30 -1.40 5.18 -20.15
C CYS A 30 -0.35 5.06 -21.25
N GLY A 31 -0.33 3.97 -22.03
CA GLY A 31 0.57 3.77 -23.16
C GLY A 31 1.91 3.10 -22.82
N PHE A 32 2.06 2.56 -21.61
CA PHE A 32 3.20 1.69 -21.29
C PHE A 32 3.03 0.29 -21.88
N VAL A 33 4.15 -0.35 -22.21
CA VAL A 33 4.20 -1.74 -22.69
C VAL A 33 5.06 -2.61 -21.76
N ASP A 34 5.02 -3.93 -21.95
CA ASP A 34 5.75 -4.92 -21.13
C ASP A 34 5.52 -4.77 -19.62
N VAL A 35 4.28 -4.41 -19.24
CA VAL A 35 3.93 -4.15 -17.84
C VAL A 35 3.90 -5.47 -17.05
N ARG A 36 4.80 -5.57 -16.06
CA ARG A 36 4.97 -6.75 -15.20
C ARG A 36 4.82 -6.36 -13.75
N ILE A 37 4.11 -7.20 -12.99
CA ILE A 37 4.10 -7.15 -11.53
C ILE A 37 5.32 -7.94 -11.08
N ALA A 38 6.33 -7.24 -10.57
CA ALA A 38 7.61 -7.83 -10.16
C ALA A 38 7.53 -8.43 -8.75
N ASP A 39 6.76 -7.80 -7.86
CA ASP A 39 6.58 -8.24 -6.48
C ASP A 39 5.24 -7.75 -5.91
N VAL A 40 4.68 -8.50 -4.95
CA VAL A 40 3.57 -8.08 -4.10
C VAL A 40 3.85 -8.59 -2.68
N CYS A 41 3.97 -7.68 -1.72
CA CYS A 41 4.32 -8.01 -0.35
C CYS A 41 3.47 -7.22 0.65
N VAL A 42 3.05 -7.89 1.72
CA VAL A 42 2.44 -7.23 2.89
C VAL A 42 3.54 -6.53 3.66
N THR A 43 3.36 -5.24 3.95
CA THR A 43 4.34 -4.50 4.77
C THR A 43 4.30 -5.03 6.19
N SER A 44 5.42 -5.56 6.66
CA SER A 44 5.52 -6.13 8.01
C SER A 44 5.96 -5.08 9.03
N VAL A 45 5.62 -5.29 10.30
CA VAL A 45 6.16 -4.48 11.41
C VAL A 45 7.67 -4.64 11.54
N GLU A 46 8.26 -5.70 11.00
CA GLU A 46 9.71 -5.89 10.89
C GLU A 46 10.32 -5.11 9.72
N GLU A 47 9.54 -4.55 8.82
CA GLU A 47 10.05 -3.69 7.76
C GLU A 47 9.90 -2.22 8.18
N GLN A 48 8.70 -1.88 8.68
CA GLN A 48 8.32 -0.54 9.08
C GLN A 48 8.01 -0.49 10.59
N ARG A 49 8.93 0.08 11.36
CA ARG A 49 8.84 0.17 12.83
C ARG A 49 9.43 1.47 13.34
N ARG A 50 9.16 1.76 14.62
CA ARG A 50 9.91 2.75 15.38
C ARG A 50 11.36 2.32 15.55
N THR A 51 12.25 3.30 15.67
CA THR A 51 13.66 3.13 16.00
C THR A 51 14.11 4.31 16.86
N ASP A 52 15.32 4.26 17.41
CA ASP A 52 15.89 5.40 18.15
C ASP A 52 15.99 6.69 17.31
N TRP A 53 15.98 6.55 15.98
CA TRP A 53 16.04 7.65 15.02
C TRP A 53 14.65 8.13 14.56
N MET A 54 13.61 7.30 14.69
CA MET A 54 12.24 7.59 14.29
C MET A 54 11.30 7.14 15.42
N ILE A 55 10.95 8.10 16.27
CA ILE A 55 10.33 7.85 17.58
C ILE A 55 8.81 8.07 17.61
N THR A 56 8.23 8.67 16.57
CA THR A 56 6.78 8.87 16.47
C THR A 56 6.08 7.59 16.01
N GLU A 57 4.75 7.57 15.95
CA GLU A 57 3.96 6.40 15.49
C GLU A 57 4.44 5.85 14.13
N SER A 58 4.40 4.53 14.02
CA SER A 58 4.78 3.75 12.84
C SER A 58 3.75 2.64 12.61
N LEU A 59 4.04 1.69 11.72
CA LEU A 59 3.05 0.74 11.18
C LEU A 59 2.22 0.04 12.25
N GLU A 60 2.86 -0.47 13.31
CA GLU A 60 2.17 -1.18 14.39
C GLU A 60 1.04 -0.35 15.03
N GLN A 61 1.24 0.96 15.19
CA GLN A 61 0.20 1.86 15.74
C GLN A 61 -0.91 2.19 14.75
N PHE A 62 -0.75 1.82 13.47
CA PHE A 62 -1.72 2.06 12.40
C PHE A 62 -2.52 0.82 12.02
N LEU A 63 -2.17 -0.34 12.58
CA LEU A 63 -2.89 -1.60 12.41
C LEU A 63 -3.96 -1.77 13.49
N ASP A 64 -4.95 -2.62 13.21
CA ASP A 64 -5.90 -3.07 14.22
C ASP A 64 -5.14 -3.95 15.23
N PRO A 65 -5.16 -3.62 16.55
CA PRO A 65 -4.39 -4.34 17.57
C PRO A 65 -4.85 -5.79 17.76
N ASP A 66 -6.07 -6.13 17.37
CA ASP A 66 -6.63 -7.49 17.48
C ASP A 66 -6.49 -8.26 16.15
N ASP A 67 -6.25 -7.57 15.03
CA ASP A 67 -6.13 -8.17 13.70
C ASP A 67 -5.19 -7.37 12.76
N HIS A 68 -3.90 -7.70 12.79
CA HIS A 68 -2.89 -7.05 11.94
C HIS A 68 -3.09 -7.22 10.42
N SER A 69 -4.09 -8.00 9.97
CA SER A 69 -4.50 -8.01 8.55
C SER A 69 -5.30 -6.76 8.15
N LYS A 70 -5.63 -5.90 9.12
CA LYS A 70 -6.39 -4.67 8.94
C LYS A 70 -5.67 -3.43 9.48
N THR A 71 -6.01 -2.28 8.93
CA THR A 71 -5.69 -0.97 9.53
C THR A 71 -6.61 -0.69 10.71
N ILE A 72 -6.24 0.27 11.56
CA ILE A 72 -7.08 0.70 12.70
C ILE A 72 -8.45 1.25 12.29
N GLU A 73 -8.60 1.67 11.03
CA GLU A 73 -9.89 2.09 10.44
C GLU A 73 -10.71 0.92 9.87
N GLY A 74 -10.20 -0.31 9.92
CA GLY A 74 -10.88 -1.54 9.46
C GLY A 74 -10.65 -1.90 7.98
N TYR A 75 -9.79 -1.17 7.26
CA TYR A 75 -9.43 -1.51 5.88
C TYR A 75 -8.37 -2.62 5.84
N PRO A 76 -8.15 -3.29 4.70
CA PRO A 76 -7.02 -4.21 4.55
C PRO A 76 -5.67 -3.51 4.86
N ALA A 77 -4.80 -4.21 5.59
CA ALA A 77 -3.48 -3.71 5.98
C ALA A 77 -2.61 -3.34 4.77
N PRO A 78 -1.60 -2.48 4.95
CA PRO A 78 -0.74 -2.03 3.86
C PRO A 78 -0.06 -3.18 3.11
N MET A 79 -0.34 -3.25 1.81
CA MET A 79 0.28 -4.17 0.87
C MET A 79 0.86 -3.36 -0.29
N ARG A 80 2.13 -3.63 -0.62
CA ARG A 80 2.87 -2.92 -1.67
C ARG A 80 3.10 -3.83 -2.85
N ALA A 81 2.95 -3.29 -4.05
CA ALA A 81 3.26 -3.97 -5.29
C ALA A 81 4.29 -3.17 -6.08
N VAL A 82 5.26 -3.85 -6.66
CA VAL A 82 6.26 -3.25 -7.56
C VAL A 82 5.91 -3.63 -8.99
N LEU A 83 5.72 -2.65 -9.85
CA LEU A 83 5.47 -2.85 -11.28
C LEU A 83 6.62 -2.26 -12.09
N ILE A 84 7.04 -2.97 -13.13
CA ILE A 84 8.05 -2.55 -14.10
C ILE A 84 7.38 -2.50 -15.47
N ALA A 85 7.64 -1.43 -16.22
CA ALA A 85 7.08 -1.23 -17.56
C ALA A 85 8.06 -0.45 -18.44
N THR A 86 7.86 -0.55 -19.75
CA THR A 86 8.65 0.14 -20.77
C THR A 86 7.82 1.26 -21.41
N LYS A 87 8.41 2.45 -21.57
CA LYS A 87 7.83 3.47 -22.47
C LYS A 87 8.24 3.11 -23.90
N PRO A 88 7.29 2.93 -24.84
CA PRO A 88 7.59 2.59 -26.22
C PRO A 88 8.55 3.56 -26.91
#